data_AF-A0A535ELQ3-F1
#
_entry.id   AF-A0A535ELQ3-F1
#
_cell.length_a   1.000
_cell.length_b   1.000
_cell.length_c   1.000
_cell.angle_alpha   90.00
_cell.angle_beta   90.00
_cell.angle_gamma   90.00
#
_symmetry.space_group_name_H-M   'P 1'
#
loop_
_entity.id
_entity.type
_entity.pdbx_description
1 polymer ?
#
loop_
_entity_poly.entity_id
_entity_poly.type
_entity_poly.pdbx_seq_one_letter_code
_entity_poly.pdbx_strand_id
1 'polypeptide(L)'
;ILHTEHGLNASTFSARVTASTLSDMHSAITSAIGTLKGPLHGGANEQVMDTLLEIGEADRAQDVINQKLKNRERVMGFGHRVYKTEDPRATILRRHSEALGRQTDQLKWYEISREVEKTMREDKPDLYPNVDFYSASVYYMMGIPIDQFTPIFAISRMAGWTAQLLEQYANNRLIRPESEYVGPPSLKYVPIDQR
;
A
#
# COMPACT_ATOMS: atom_id res chain seq x y z
N ILE A 1 9.94 11.14 1.95
CA ILE A 1 10.52 10.75 3.27
C ILE A 1 9.75 9.60 3.89
N LEU A 2 8.48 9.79 4.29
CA LEU A 2 7.73 8.73 5.01
C LEU A 2 7.49 7.45 4.19
N HIS A 3 7.46 7.57 2.86
CA HIS A 3 7.36 6.44 1.94
C HIS A 3 8.70 5.99 1.37
N THR A 4 9.84 6.51 1.84
CA THR A 4 11.13 6.30 1.16
C THR A 4 11.66 4.88 1.25
N GLU A 5 11.57 4.23 2.40
CA GLU A 5 12.04 2.86 2.60
C GLU A 5 11.16 2.16 3.64
N HIS A 6 10.96 0.85 3.49
CA HIS A 6 10.12 0.09 4.43
C HIS A 6 10.45 -1.41 4.48
N GLY A 7 11.74 -1.74 4.54
CA GLY A 7 12.25 -3.10 4.60
C GLY A 7 11.86 -3.94 3.38
N LEU A 8 11.85 -5.26 3.58
CA LEU A 8 11.62 -6.25 2.53
C LEU A 8 10.12 -6.46 2.24
N ASN A 9 9.44 -5.42 1.77
CA ASN A 9 8.07 -5.52 1.25
C ASN A 9 8.05 -6.14 -0.17
N ALA A 10 6.87 -6.45 -0.70
CA ALA A 10 6.70 -7.17 -1.97
C ALA A 10 7.48 -6.54 -3.15
N SER A 11 7.33 -5.23 -3.36
CA SER A 11 8.05 -4.53 -4.44
C SER A 11 9.57 -4.51 -4.25
N THR A 12 10.03 -4.32 -3.01
CA THR A 12 11.47 -4.37 -2.69
C THR A 12 12.02 -5.79 -2.94
N PHE A 13 11.28 -6.82 -2.53
CA PHE A 13 11.67 -8.21 -2.73
C PHE A 13 11.72 -8.57 -4.22
N SER A 14 10.72 -8.16 -5.00
CA SER A 14 10.69 -8.33 -6.46
C SER A 14 11.91 -7.69 -7.13
N ALA A 15 12.25 -6.45 -6.74
CA ALA A 15 13.45 -5.78 -7.21
C ALA A 15 14.72 -6.58 -6.88
N ARG A 16 14.85 -7.08 -5.65
CA ARG A 16 16.00 -7.89 -5.22
C ARG A 16 16.07 -9.25 -5.92
N VAL A 17 14.95 -9.88 -6.24
CA VAL A 17 14.91 -11.11 -7.06
C VAL A 17 15.52 -10.84 -8.43
N THR A 18 15.10 -9.78 -9.13
CA THR A 18 15.69 -9.39 -10.42
C THR A 18 17.17 -9.01 -10.29
N ALA A 19 17.57 -8.26 -9.27
CA ALA A 19 18.99 -7.97 -9.04
C ALA A 19 19.83 -9.22 -8.72
N SER A 20 19.26 -10.22 -8.05
CA SER A 20 20.01 -11.43 -7.67
C SER A 20 20.53 -12.23 -8.88
N THR A 21 19.93 -12.01 -10.06
CA THR A 21 20.36 -12.57 -11.35
C THR A 21 21.39 -11.71 -12.08
N LEU A 22 21.89 -10.64 -11.46
CA LEU A 22 22.79 -9.63 -12.06
C LEU A 22 22.17 -8.87 -13.26
N SER A 23 20.83 -8.76 -13.30
CA SER A 23 20.16 -7.84 -14.24
C SER A 23 20.54 -6.38 -13.95
N ASP A 24 20.31 -5.48 -14.90
CA ASP A 24 20.51 -4.05 -14.68
C ASP A 24 19.48 -3.44 -13.70
N MET A 25 19.80 -2.25 -13.18
CA MET A 25 18.97 -1.54 -12.21
C MET A 25 17.61 -1.12 -12.79
N HIS A 26 17.51 -0.75 -14.06
CA HIS A 26 16.23 -0.36 -14.66
C HIS A 26 15.27 -1.54 -14.74
N SER A 27 15.76 -2.72 -15.10
CA SER A 27 14.96 -3.96 -15.08
C SER A 27 14.44 -4.26 -13.67
N ALA A 28 15.30 -4.17 -12.66
CA ALA A 28 14.89 -4.43 -11.27
C ALA A 28 13.87 -3.40 -10.74
N ILE A 29 14.03 -2.11 -11.07
CA ILE A 29 13.06 -1.07 -10.73
C ILE A 29 11.74 -1.28 -11.48
N THR A 30 11.78 -1.71 -12.75
CA THR A 30 10.57 -2.04 -13.52
C THR A 30 9.79 -3.17 -12.85
N SER A 31 10.46 -4.23 -12.39
CA SER A 31 9.84 -5.30 -11.59
C SER A 31 9.20 -4.77 -10.30
N ALA A 32 9.88 -3.85 -9.61
CA ALA A 32 9.38 -3.23 -8.38
C ALA A 32 8.10 -2.42 -8.64
N ILE A 33 8.09 -1.60 -9.70
CA ILE A 33 6.92 -0.80 -10.13
C ILE A 33 5.76 -1.72 -10.52
N GLY A 34 6.02 -2.76 -11.32
CA GLY A 34 5.00 -3.74 -11.71
C GLY A 34 4.38 -4.43 -10.49
N THR A 35 5.19 -4.71 -9.46
CA THR A 35 4.73 -5.28 -8.19
C THR A 35 3.97 -4.27 -7.34
N LEU A 36 4.41 -3.01 -7.30
CA LEU A 36 3.72 -1.90 -6.60
C LEU A 36 2.35 -1.60 -7.20
N LYS A 37 2.20 -1.71 -8.52
CA LYS A 37 0.93 -1.48 -9.22
C LYS A 37 -0.21 -2.40 -8.74
N GLY A 38 0.10 -3.56 -8.16
CA GLY A 38 -0.92 -4.48 -7.65
C GLY A 38 -1.69 -3.87 -6.46
N PRO A 39 -3.04 -3.90 -6.43
CA PRO A 39 -3.85 -3.22 -5.41
C PRO A 39 -3.75 -3.84 -4.00
N LEU A 40 -3.13 -5.02 -3.89
CA LEU A 40 -2.81 -5.66 -2.61
C LEU A 40 -1.49 -5.16 -2.00
N HIS A 41 -0.76 -4.30 -2.72
CA HIS A 41 0.52 -3.74 -2.30
C HIS A 41 0.57 -2.21 -2.45
N GLY A 42 0.24 -1.66 -3.62
CA GLY A 42 0.05 -0.22 -3.82
C GLY A 42 -1.44 0.18 -3.88
N GLY A 43 -1.72 1.47 -4.08
CA GLY A 43 -3.08 1.99 -4.26
C GLY A 43 -3.97 1.99 -3.01
N ALA A 44 -3.43 1.70 -1.83
CA ALA A 44 -4.23 1.72 -0.60
C ALA A 44 -4.72 3.13 -0.26
N ASN A 45 -3.89 4.15 -0.46
CA ASN A 45 -4.26 5.55 -0.23
C ASN A 45 -5.27 6.09 -1.26
N GLU A 46 -5.27 5.55 -2.49
CA GLU A 46 -6.30 5.83 -3.51
C GLU A 46 -7.66 5.37 -3.02
N GLN A 47 -7.76 4.10 -2.58
CA GLN A 47 -9.00 3.52 -2.03
C GLN A 47 -9.45 4.20 -0.73
N VAL A 48 -8.52 4.68 0.09
CA VAL A 48 -8.86 5.52 1.24
C VAL A 48 -9.54 6.78 0.76
N MET A 49 -8.97 7.49 -0.22
CA MET A 49 -9.59 8.71 -0.72
C MET A 49 -10.96 8.47 -1.35
N ASP A 50 -11.14 7.38 -2.10
CA ASP A 50 -12.44 6.98 -2.64
C ASP A 50 -13.48 6.80 -1.52
N THR A 51 -13.07 6.20 -0.40
CA THR A 51 -13.93 6.05 0.78
C THR A 51 -14.26 7.40 1.42
N LEU A 52 -13.28 8.31 1.54
CA LEU A 52 -13.52 9.66 2.07
C LEU A 52 -14.48 10.46 1.18
N LEU A 53 -14.38 10.30 -0.16
CA LEU A 53 -15.28 10.91 -1.12
C LEU A 53 -16.71 10.34 -1.03
N GLU A 54 -16.84 9.01 -0.86
CA GLU A 54 -18.14 8.34 -0.65
C GLU A 54 -18.85 8.87 0.61
N ILE A 55 -18.08 9.06 1.68
CA ILE A 55 -18.58 9.61 2.95
C ILE A 55 -19.05 11.06 2.75
N GLY A 56 -18.23 11.90 2.11
CA GLY A 56 -18.56 13.29 1.78
C GLY A 56 -18.54 14.26 2.97
N GLU A 57 -19.18 13.90 4.09
CA GLU A 57 -19.30 14.71 5.32
C GLU A 57 -19.03 13.88 6.57
N ALA A 58 -18.46 14.49 7.61
CA ALA A 58 -17.93 13.75 8.77
C ALA A 58 -19.01 12.99 9.56
N ASP A 59 -20.24 13.52 9.64
CA ASP A 59 -21.37 12.90 10.33
C ASP A 59 -21.85 11.59 9.66
N ARG A 60 -21.59 11.42 8.36
CA ARG A 60 -21.89 10.20 7.61
C ARG A 60 -20.83 9.11 7.77
N ALA A 61 -19.65 9.43 8.29
CA ALA A 61 -18.52 8.51 8.35
C ALA A 61 -18.85 7.23 9.12
N GLN A 62 -19.48 7.37 10.29
CA GLN A 62 -19.82 6.24 11.15
C GLN A 62 -20.74 5.24 10.45
N ASP A 63 -21.81 5.73 9.82
CA ASP A 63 -22.79 4.89 9.13
C ASP A 63 -22.18 4.15 7.92
N VAL A 64 -21.39 4.86 7.10
CA VAL A 64 -20.74 4.27 5.92
C VAL A 64 -19.74 3.18 6.34
N ILE A 65 -18.90 3.45 7.33
CA ILE A 65 -17.91 2.48 7.81
C ILE A 65 -18.59 1.26 8.44
N ASN A 66 -19.60 1.46 9.29
CA ASN A 66 -20.36 0.37 9.89
C ASN A 66 -21.04 -0.52 8.84
N GLN A 67 -21.58 0.09 7.78
CA GLN A 67 -22.18 -0.66 6.67
C GLN A 67 -21.15 -1.50 5.92
N LYS A 68 -19.96 -0.94 5.61
CA LYS A 68 -18.86 -1.70 4.98
C LYS A 68 -18.42 -2.87 5.86
N LEU A 69 -18.25 -2.65 7.17
CA LEU A 69 -17.87 -3.71 8.11
C LEU A 69 -18.93 -4.81 8.21
N LYS A 70 -20.21 -4.45 8.25
CA LYS A 70 -21.35 -5.39 8.23
C LYS A 70 -21.35 -6.25 6.96
N ASN A 71 -20.99 -5.66 5.82
CA ASN A 71 -20.86 -6.33 4.54
C ASN A 71 -19.55 -7.15 4.40
N ARG A 72 -18.67 -7.13 5.41
CA ARG A 72 -17.32 -7.73 5.37
C ARG A 72 -16.43 -7.13 4.27
N GLU A 73 -16.71 -5.90 3.88
CA GLU A 73 -15.84 -5.13 3.00
C GLU A 73 -14.60 -4.67 3.79
N ARG A 74 -13.47 -4.58 3.09
CA ARG A 74 -12.22 -4.17 3.71
C ARG A 74 -12.12 -2.64 3.71
N VAL A 75 -11.98 -2.06 4.89
CA VAL A 75 -11.65 -0.63 5.04
C VAL A 75 -10.13 -0.46 4.89
N MET A 76 -9.71 0.19 3.79
CA MET A 76 -8.30 0.39 3.47
C MET A 76 -7.66 1.45 4.38
N GLY A 77 -6.33 1.44 4.48
CA GLY A 77 -5.58 2.36 5.36
C GLY A 77 -5.48 1.92 6.83
N PHE A 78 -6.03 0.75 7.19
CA PHE A 78 -5.98 0.23 8.56
C PHE A 78 -5.22 -1.10 8.67
N GLY A 79 -4.53 -1.25 9.80
CA GLY A 79 -3.71 -2.40 10.12
C GLY A 79 -2.38 -2.42 9.38
N HIS A 80 -1.45 -3.22 9.91
CA HIS A 80 -0.12 -3.35 9.36
C HIS A 80 0.42 -4.77 9.61
N ARG A 81 1.18 -5.34 8.65
CA ARG A 81 1.73 -6.71 8.80
C ARG A 81 2.83 -6.78 9.88
N VAL A 82 3.63 -5.72 10.00
CA VAL A 82 4.73 -5.58 10.97
C VAL A 82 4.29 -4.87 12.26
N TYR A 83 3.91 -3.59 12.21
CA TYR A 83 3.46 -2.85 13.38
C TYR A 83 2.22 -3.47 14.03
N LYS A 84 2.27 -3.61 15.37
CA LYS A 84 1.14 -4.02 16.23
C LYS A 84 0.55 -2.85 17.03
N THR A 85 1.08 -1.66 16.78
CA THR A 85 0.71 -0.38 17.40
C THR A 85 0.53 0.67 16.30
N GLU A 86 0.32 1.94 16.68
CA GLU A 86 0.24 3.05 15.73
C GLU A 86 1.47 3.08 14.81
N ASP A 87 1.23 3.20 13.51
CA ASP A 87 2.30 3.42 12.52
C ASP A 87 2.84 4.84 12.73
N PRO A 88 4.13 5.01 13.06
CA PRO A 88 4.69 6.33 13.38
C PRO A 88 4.56 7.32 12.22
N ARG A 89 4.47 6.83 10.98
CA ARG A 89 4.30 7.68 9.79
C ARG A 89 2.88 8.22 9.69
N ALA A 90 1.89 7.43 10.11
CA ALA A 90 0.50 7.87 10.18
C ALA A 90 0.34 9.01 11.18
N THR A 91 1.04 8.97 12.32
CA THR A 91 1.04 10.05 13.32
C THR A 91 1.55 11.38 12.73
N ILE A 92 2.60 11.33 11.91
CA ILE A 92 3.16 12.52 11.24
C ILE A 92 2.19 13.03 10.18
N LEU A 93 1.66 12.14 9.33
CA LEU A 93 0.71 12.51 8.27
C LEU A 93 -0.61 13.05 8.83
N ARG A 94 -1.08 12.55 9.97
CA ARG A 94 -2.26 13.09 10.67
C ARG A 94 -2.10 14.58 10.98
N ARG A 95 -0.93 14.97 11.50
CA ARG A 95 -0.62 16.39 11.78
C ARG A 95 -0.54 17.23 10.50
N HIS A 96 0.06 16.69 9.44
CA HIS A 96 0.10 17.39 8.16
C HIS A 96 -1.28 17.51 7.51
N SER A 97 -2.13 16.49 7.62
CA SER A 97 -3.51 16.53 7.16
C SER A 97 -4.29 17.64 7.86
N GLU A 98 -4.19 17.74 9.18
CA GLU A 98 -4.85 18.83 9.91
C GLU A 98 -4.31 20.21 9.51
N ALA A 99 -2.97 20.38 9.51
CA ALA A 99 -2.35 21.65 9.21
C ALA A 99 -2.67 22.13 7.78
N LEU A 100 -2.59 21.23 6.79
CA LEU A 100 -2.90 21.53 5.40
C LEU A 100 -4.39 21.83 5.21
N GLY A 101 -5.28 21.08 5.88
CA GLY A 101 -6.71 21.34 5.85
C GLY A 101 -7.06 22.74 6.36
N ARG A 102 -6.40 23.20 7.43
CA ARG A 102 -6.56 24.58 7.94
C ARG A 102 -5.98 25.63 7.00
N GLN A 103 -4.86 25.36 6.36
CA GLN A 103 -4.19 26.31 5.46
C GLN A 103 -4.87 26.48 4.10
N THR A 104 -5.64 25.47 3.67
CA THR A 104 -6.26 25.43 2.35
C THR A 104 -7.79 25.52 2.40
N ASP A 105 -8.36 25.79 3.59
CA ASP A 105 -9.82 25.79 3.83
C ASP A 105 -10.51 24.47 3.42
N GLN A 106 -9.80 23.35 3.61
CA GLN A 106 -10.25 21.99 3.30
C GLN A 106 -10.25 21.07 4.53
N LEU A 107 -10.44 21.63 5.72
CA LEU A 107 -10.38 20.90 7.00
C LEU A 107 -11.33 19.71 7.05
N LYS A 108 -12.42 19.75 6.28
CA LYS A 108 -13.39 18.65 6.15
C LYS A 108 -12.75 17.28 5.90
N TRP A 109 -11.69 17.19 5.09
CA TRP A 109 -11.06 15.89 4.76
C TRP A 109 -10.34 15.30 5.96
N TYR A 110 -9.74 16.15 6.80
CA TYR A 110 -9.18 15.73 8.07
C TYR A 110 -10.26 15.29 9.05
N GLU A 111 -11.37 16.03 9.14
CA GLU A 111 -12.49 15.73 10.04
C GLU A 111 -13.14 14.38 9.70
N ILE A 112 -13.41 14.13 8.41
CA ILE A 112 -13.89 12.82 7.94
C ILE A 112 -12.88 11.72 8.29
N SER A 113 -11.58 11.94 8.03
CA SER A 113 -10.54 10.94 8.36
C SER A 113 -10.49 10.63 9.86
N ARG A 114 -10.68 11.64 10.72
CA ARG A 114 -10.74 11.46 12.18
C ARG A 114 -11.94 10.65 12.62
N GLU A 115 -13.11 10.89 12.04
CA GLU A 115 -14.32 10.14 12.40
C GLU A 115 -14.25 8.69 11.89
N VAL A 116 -13.68 8.46 10.71
CA VAL A 116 -13.38 7.11 10.21
C VAL A 116 -12.39 6.38 11.13
N GLU A 117 -11.29 7.04 11.54
CA GLU A 117 -10.35 6.47 12.52
C GLU A 117 -11.07 6.12 13.82
N LYS A 118 -11.86 7.04 14.38
CA LYS A 118 -12.61 6.81 15.61
C LYS A 118 -13.58 5.63 15.49
N THR A 119 -14.38 5.58 14.43
CA THR A 119 -15.33 4.48 14.18
C THR A 119 -14.61 3.14 14.06
N MET A 120 -13.52 3.09 13.28
CA MET A 120 -12.70 1.87 13.15
C MET A 120 -12.10 1.44 14.49
N ARG A 121 -11.71 2.40 15.34
CA ARG A 121 -11.16 2.13 16.68
C ARG A 121 -12.20 1.59 17.66
N GLU A 122 -13.46 1.95 17.50
CA GLU A 122 -14.56 1.42 18.31
C GLU A 122 -14.91 -0.03 17.92
N ASP A 123 -14.99 -0.36 16.63
CA ASP A 123 -15.36 -1.71 16.16
C ASP A 123 -14.16 -2.69 16.06
N LYS A 124 -12.97 -2.16 15.75
CA LYS A 124 -11.73 -2.91 15.52
C LYS A 124 -10.56 -2.25 16.27
N PRO A 125 -10.51 -2.31 17.61
CA PRO A 125 -9.54 -1.56 18.43
C PRO A 125 -8.07 -1.86 18.14
N ASP A 126 -7.76 -3.04 17.59
CA ASP A 126 -6.40 -3.46 17.24
C ASP A 126 -5.95 -3.01 15.84
N LEU A 127 -6.85 -2.39 15.05
CA LEU A 127 -6.53 -1.87 13.73
C LEU A 127 -6.23 -0.37 13.80
N TYR A 128 -4.95 -0.05 13.74
CA TYR A 128 -4.45 1.32 13.71
C TYR A 128 -4.37 1.84 12.26
N PRO A 129 -4.53 3.15 12.02
CA PRO A 129 -4.19 3.75 10.74
C PRO A 129 -2.74 3.47 10.37
N ASN A 130 -2.50 3.09 9.12
CA ASN A 130 -1.16 2.99 8.55
C ASN A 130 -0.83 4.26 7.75
N VAL A 131 0.39 4.32 7.21
CA VAL A 131 0.86 5.46 6.43
C VAL A 131 -0.08 5.89 5.29
N ASP A 132 -0.79 4.94 4.68
CA ASP A 132 -1.60 5.23 3.50
C ASP A 132 -2.86 6.04 3.86
N PHE A 133 -3.40 5.88 5.06
CA PHE A 133 -4.65 6.51 5.48
C PHE A 133 -4.60 8.03 5.41
N TYR A 134 -3.74 8.67 6.21
CA TYR A 134 -3.62 10.13 6.20
C TYR A 134 -2.82 10.66 4.99
N SER A 135 -2.11 9.81 4.25
CA SER A 135 -1.50 10.26 2.98
C SER A 135 -2.55 10.62 1.94
N ALA A 136 -3.71 9.94 1.97
CA ALA A 136 -4.80 10.17 1.03
C ALA A 136 -5.34 11.60 1.12
N SER A 137 -5.74 12.03 2.32
CA SER A 137 -6.24 13.39 2.57
C SER A 137 -5.18 14.45 2.29
N VAL A 138 -3.92 14.20 2.68
CA VAL A 138 -2.81 15.13 2.42
C VAL A 138 -2.62 15.34 0.92
N TYR A 139 -2.50 14.27 0.13
CA TYR A 139 -2.30 14.39 -1.33
C TYR A 139 -3.50 15.03 -2.02
N TYR A 140 -4.71 14.66 -1.62
CA TYR A 140 -5.91 15.24 -2.17
C TYR A 140 -5.99 16.75 -1.94
N MET A 141 -5.71 17.21 -0.71
CA MET A 141 -5.70 18.64 -0.37
C MET A 141 -4.59 19.43 -1.08
N MET A 142 -3.51 18.76 -1.49
CA MET A 142 -2.46 19.35 -2.35
C MET A 142 -2.88 19.49 -3.83
N GLY A 143 -4.08 19.04 -4.20
CA GLY A 143 -4.58 19.07 -5.58
C GLY A 143 -3.98 17.99 -6.48
N ILE A 144 -3.45 16.93 -5.88
CA ILE A 144 -2.86 15.81 -6.61
C ILE A 144 -3.99 14.89 -7.09
N PRO A 145 -4.07 14.55 -8.39
CA PRO A 145 -5.05 13.58 -8.88
C PRO A 145 -4.87 12.21 -8.21
N ILE A 146 -5.99 11.54 -7.88
CA ILE A 146 -5.97 10.28 -7.11
C ILE A 146 -5.17 9.20 -7.83
N ASP A 147 -5.29 9.10 -9.15
CA ASP A 147 -4.54 8.15 -9.99
C ASP A 147 -3.01 8.41 -10.00
N GLN A 148 -2.56 9.52 -9.42
CA GLN A 148 -1.13 9.86 -9.27
C GLN A 148 -0.57 9.56 -7.87
N PHE A 149 -1.38 9.06 -6.94
CA PHE A 149 -0.92 8.74 -5.57
C PHE A 149 0.12 7.61 -5.57
N THR A 150 -0.14 6.49 -6.25
CA THR A 150 0.83 5.39 -6.35
C THR A 150 2.10 5.80 -7.13
N PRO A 151 2.03 6.55 -8.25
CA PRO A 151 3.22 7.14 -8.87
C PRO A 151 4.09 7.99 -7.91
N ILE A 152 3.49 8.84 -7.07
CA ILE A 152 4.24 9.63 -6.06
C ILE A 152 4.89 8.73 -5.03
N PHE A 153 4.20 7.68 -4.59
CA PHE A 153 4.79 6.66 -3.72
C PHE A 153 6.02 6.05 -4.39
N ALA A 154 5.91 5.66 -5.67
CA ALA A 154 7.03 5.09 -6.42
C ALA A 154 8.22 6.05 -6.48
N ILE A 155 7.99 7.34 -6.77
CA ILE A 155 9.03 8.38 -6.76
C ILE A 155 9.74 8.41 -5.41
N SER A 156 9.00 8.43 -4.30
CA SER A 156 9.61 8.42 -2.96
C SER A 156 10.37 7.11 -2.69
N ARG A 157 9.81 5.97 -3.11
CA ARG A 157 10.35 4.62 -2.84
C ARG A 157 11.56 4.28 -3.69
N MET A 158 11.83 5.02 -4.77
CA MET A 158 13.03 4.85 -5.61
C MET A 158 14.30 4.75 -4.77
N ALA A 159 14.48 5.65 -3.80
CA ALA A 159 15.70 5.65 -2.97
C ALA A 159 15.84 4.38 -2.11
N GLY A 160 14.73 3.84 -1.59
CA GLY A 160 14.75 2.56 -0.86
C GLY A 160 15.03 1.37 -1.78
N TRP A 161 14.39 1.32 -2.96
CA TRP A 161 14.66 0.28 -3.94
C TRP A 161 16.10 0.31 -4.42
N THR A 162 16.64 1.47 -4.81
CA THR A 162 18.04 1.56 -5.27
C THR A 162 19.01 1.15 -4.18
N ALA A 163 18.80 1.55 -2.92
CA ALA A 163 19.64 1.09 -1.80
C ALA A 163 19.62 -0.44 -1.66
N GLN A 164 18.44 -1.06 -1.70
CA GLN A 164 18.27 -2.51 -1.60
C GLN A 164 18.91 -3.26 -2.77
N LEU A 165 18.90 -2.68 -3.97
CA LEU A 165 19.59 -3.24 -5.14
C LEU A 165 21.11 -3.16 -4.99
N LEU A 166 21.65 -2.03 -4.53
CA LEU A 166 23.09 -1.89 -4.25
C LEU A 166 23.57 -2.89 -3.20
N GLU A 167 22.79 -3.11 -2.15
CA GLU A 167 23.08 -4.17 -1.16
C GLU A 167 23.06 -5.57 -1.79
N GLN A 168 22.07 -5.85 -2.64
CA GLN A 168 21.99 -7.13 -3.34
C GLN A 168 23.20 -7.36 -4.26
N TYR A 169 23.67 -6.35 -5.00
CA TYR A 169 24.84 -6.49 -5.86
C TYR A 169 26.15 -6.63 -5.07
N ALA A 170 26.30 -5.89 -3.97
CA ALA A 170 27.51 -5.91 -3.16
C ALA A 170 27.71 -7.25 -2.42
N ASN A 171 26.62 -7.93 -2.03
CA ASN A 171 26.66 -9.23 -1.37
C ASN A 171 25.67 -10.19 -2.03
N ASN A 172 25.93 -10.53 -3.30
CA ASN A 172 24.96 -11.24 -4.10
C ASN A 172 24.82 -12.72 -3.74
N ARG A 173 23.57 -13.12 -3.51
CA ARG A 173 23.13 -14.52 -3.48
C ARG A 173 21.91 -14.67 -4.37
N LEU A 174 21.98 -15.57 -5.34
CA LEU A 174 20.85 -15.89 -6.22
C LEU A 174 19.64 -16.31 -5.39
N ILE A 175 18.51 -15.62 -5.57
CA ILE A 175 17.26 -15.97 -4.94
C ILE A 175 16.59 -17.06 -5.78
N ARG A 176 16.53 -18.27 -5.22
CA ARG A 176 15.97 -19.45 -5.90
C ARG A 176 15.01 -20.19 -4.95
N PRO A 177 13.72 -19.80 -4.89
CA PRO A 177 12.73 -20.51 -4.10
C PRO A 177 12.44 -21.89 -4.71
N GLU A 178 12.02 -22.83 -3.87
CA GLU A 178 11.52 -24.13 -4.29
C GLU A 178 9.98 -24.13 -4.31
N SER A 179 9.40 -25.01 -5.12
CA SER A 179 7.96 -25.24 -5.19
C SER A 179 7.64 -26.69 -4.86
N GLU A 180 6.60 -26.92 -4.06
CA GLU A 180 6.04 -28.25 -3.85
C GLU A 180 5.16 -28.64 -5.05
N TYR A 181 5.43 -29.81 -5.64
CA TYR A 181 4.61 -30.33 -6.74
C TYR A 181 3.37 -31.04 -6.19
N VAL A 182 2.20 -30.44 -6.42
CA VAL A 182 0.88 -30.96 -6.00
C VAL A 182 0.02 -31.44 -7.19
N GLY A 183 0.63 -31.60 -8.36
CA GLY A 183 -0.04 -32.04 -9.58
C GLY A 183 -0.22 -33.57 -9.66
N PRO A 184 -1.04 -34.05 -10.61
CA PRO A 184 -1.22 -35.48 -10.83
C PRO A 184 0.08 -36.12 -11.38
N PRO A 185 0.59 -37.20 -10.76
CA PRO A 185 1.77 -37.89 -11.27
C PRO A 185 1.45 -38.70 -12.53
N SER A 186 2.48 -38.99 -13.32
CA SER A 186 2.44 -40.02 -14.37
C SER A 186 1.36 -39.83 -15.45
N LEU A 187 1.04 -38.58 -15.80
CA LEU A 187 0.17 -38.29 -16.95
C LEU A 187 0.74 -38.92 -18.22
N LYS A 188 -0.09 -39.66 -18.94
CA LYS A 188 0.24 -40.17 -20.27
C LYS A 188 -0.14 -39.13 -21.30
N TYR A 189 0.74 -38.91 -22.29
CA TYR A 189 0.42 -38.07 -23.43
C TYR A 189 -0.79 -38.65 -24.18
N VAL A 190 -1.79 -37.82 -24.41
CA VAL A 190 -2.95 -38.14 -25.26
C VAL A 190 -2.77 -37.40 -26.60
N PRO A 191 -2.64 -38.12 -27.72
CA PRO A 191 -2.62 -37.52 -29.06
C PRO A 191 -3.78 -36.53 -29.26
N ILE A 192 -3.55 -35.47 -30.02
CA ILE A 192 -4.53 -34.38 -30.14
C ILE A 192 -5.89 -34.85 -30.70
N ASP A 193 -5.88 -35.88 -31.54
CA ASP A 193 -7.03 -36.57 -32.11
C ASP A 193 -7.78 -37.48 -31.11
N GLN A 194 -7.26 -37.64 -29.89
CA GLN A 194 -7.77 -38.55 -28.86
C GLN A 194 -8.09 -37.86 -27.52
N ARG A 195 -8.06 -36.51 -27.48
CA ARG A 195 -8.35 -35.71 -26.29
C ARG A 195 -9.84 -35.42 -26.11
#